data_AF-A0A3B8WKC0-F1
#
_entry.id   AF-A0A3B8WKC0-F1
#
_cell.length_a   1.000
_cell.length_b   1.000
_cell.length_c   1.000
_cell.angle_alpha   90.00
_cell.angle_beta   90.00
_cell.angle_gamma   90.00
#
_symmetry.space_group_name_H-M   'P 1'
#
loop_
_entity.id
_entity.type
_entity.pdbx_description
1 polymer ?
#
loop_
_entity_poly.entity_id
_entity_poly.type
_entity_poly.pdbx_seq_one_letter_code
_entity_poly.pdbx_strand_id
1 'polypeptide(L)'
;KPFFMHRTGHWLGLDVHDVGDYKVGDAWRVLEPGMALTVEPGLYIASDNTDVEPRWRGIGIRIEDDVVVTKEGCRNLTEGVPKTIADIEALMAD
;
A
#
# COMPACT_ATOMS: atom_id res chain seq x y z
N LYS A 1 -6.81 9.81 -13.08
CA LYS A 1 -6.46 9.79 -11.65
C LYS A 1 -5.09 10.45 -11.48
N PRO A 2 -5.03 11.79 -11.38
CA PRO A 2 -3.76 12.52 -11.53
C PRO A 2 -2.74 12.23 -10.42
N PHE A 3 -3.19 11.83 -9.23
CA PHE A 3 -2.31 11.67 -8.05
C PHE A 3 -2.14 10.21 -7.58
N PHE A 4 -3.07 9.33 -7.95
CA PHE A 4 -3.06 7.92 -7.52
C PHE A 4 -3.51 7.02 -8.69
N MET A 5 -2.54 6.47 -9.42
CA MET A 5 -2.76 5.80 -10.71
C MET A 5 -2.74 4.27 -10.64
N HIS A 6 -2.37 3.68 -9.50
CA HIS A 6 -2.30 2.24 -9.30
C HIS A 6 -3.45 1.70 -8.43
N ARG A 7 -3.41 0.40 -8.10
CA ARG A 7 -4.32 -0.25 -7.15
C ARG A 7 -3.77 -0.12 -5.74
N THR A 8 -4.58 -0.43 -4.74
CA THR A 8 -4.18 -0.34 -3.32
C THR A 8 -3.45 -1.58 -2.81
N GLY A 9 -3.22 -2.59 -3.66
CA GLY A 9 -2.55 -3.83 -3.28
C GLY A 9 -2.73 -4.95 -4.29
N HIS A 10 -2.01 -6.04 -4.04
CA HIS A 10 -2.02 -7.30 -4.78
C HIS A 10 -1.78 -8.48 -3.82
N TRP A 11 -2.09 -9.70 -4.26
CA TRP A 11 -1.70 -10.92 -3.55
C TRP A 11 -0.18 -11.01 -3.39
N LEU A 12 0.25 -11.62 -2.30
CA LEU A 12 1.65 -11.79 -1.95
C LEU A 12 1.92 -13.24 -1.54
N GLY A 13 3.00 -13.82 -2.06
CA GLY A 13 3.41 -15.18 -1.74
C GLY A 13 4.77 -15.53 -2.32
N LEU A 14 4.86 -16.63 -3.08
CA LEU A 14 6.14 -17.02 -3.69
C LEU A 14 6.57 -16.04 -4.79
N ASP A 15 5.61 -15.49 -5.51
CA ASP A 15 5.80 -14.35 -6.40
C ASP A 15 5.36 -13.07 -5.71
N VAL A 16 6.05 -11.95 -6.00
CA VAL A 16 5.72 -10.64 -5.40
C VAL A 16 4.28 -10.22 -5.73
N HIS A 17 3.86 -10.41 -6.98
CA HIS A 17 2.47 -10.31 -7.40
C HIS A 17 1.95 -11.73 -7.56
N ASP A 18 1.45 -12.31 -6.48
CA ASP A 18 1.19 -13.74 -6.43
C ASP A 18 -0.05 -14.16 -7.24
N VAL A 19 -0.11 -15.46 -7.53
CA VAL A 19 -1.21 -16.07 -8.25
C VAL A 19 -2.53 -16.02 -7.45
N GLY A 20 -3.65 -16.24 -8.15
CA GLY A 20 -4.97 -16.36 -7.55
C GLY A 20 -5.98 -15.38 -8.15
N ASP A 21 -7.15 -15.88 -8.49
CA ASP A 21 -8.17 -15.06 -9.12
C ASP A 21 -8.66 -13.96 -8.17
N TYR A 22 -8.56 -12.70 -8.60
CA TYR A 22 -9.13 -11.56 -7.88
C TYR A 22 -10.65 -11.47 -8.01
N LYS A 23 -11.23 -12.18 -8.98
CA LYS A 23 -12.68 -12.26 -9.20
C LYS A 23 -13.12 -13.71 -9.36
N VAL A 24 -14.26 -14.05 -8.78
CA VAL A 24 -14.92 -15.34 -8.97
C VAL A 24 -16.26 -15.07 -9.66
N GLY A 25 -16.36 -15.43 -10.94
CA GLY A 25 -17.41 -14.93 -11.82
C GLY A 25 -17.29 -13.41 -11.99
N ASP A 26 -18.40 -12.70 -11.83
CA ASP A 26 -18.45 -11.23 -12.00
C ASP A 26 -18.15 -10.44 -10.71
N ALA A 27 -17.98 -11.12 -9.57
CA ALA A 27 -17.76 -10.51 -8.26
C ALA A 27 -16.28 -10.51 -7.84
N TRP A 28 -15.88 -9.50 -7.07
CA TRP A 28 -14.60 -9.51 -6.36
C TRP A 28 -14.55 -10.68 -5.38
N ARG A 29 -13.40 -11.34 -5.30
CA ARG A 29 -13.19 -12.45 -4.39
C ARG A 29 -13.38 -12.00 -2.93
N VAL A 30 -14.15 -12.77 -2.18
CA VAL A 30 -14.30 -12.58 -0.73
C VAL A 30 -12.98 -12.97 -0.06
N LEU A 31 -12.51 -12.13 0.87
CA LEU A 31 -11.31 -12.43 1.64
C LEU A 31 -11.59 -13.53 2.66
N GLU A 32 -10.69 -14.50 2.74
CA GLU A 32 -10.77 -15.62 3.68
C GLU A 32 -9.45 -15.77 4.45
N PRO A 33 -9.49 -16.27 5.70
CA PRO A 33 -8.29 -16.45 6.51
C PRO A 33 -7.20 -17.24 5.77
N GLY A 34 -5.96 -16.76 5.85
CA GLY A 34 -4.80 -17.34 5.17
C GLY A 34 -4.42 -16.68 3.84
N MET A 35 -5.28 -15.84 3.26
CA MET A 35 -4.89 -15.01 2.11
C MET A 35 -3.91 -13.91 2.55
N ALA A 36 -2.86 -13.68 1.75
CA ALA A 36 -1.83 -12.68 2.00
C ALA A 36 -1.80 -11.65 0.86
N LEU A 37 -1.72 -10.36 1.21
CA LEU A 37 -1.75 -9.24 0.26
C LEU A 37 -1.02 -8.01 0.79
N THR A 38 -0.65 -7.12 -0.12
CA THR A 38 -0.13 -5.79 0.21
C THR A 38 -1.25 -4.78 0.46
N VAL A 39 -0.94 -3.72 1.21
CA VAL A 39 -1.76 -2.51 1.38
C VAL A 39 -0.88 -1.29 1.13
N GLU A 40 -0.98 -0.68 -0.04
CA GLU A 40 0.03 0.23 -0.60
C GLU A 40 -0.54 1.56 -1.15
N PRO A 41 -1.24 2.38 -0.34
CA PRO A 41 -1.70 3.69 -0.81
C PRO A 41 -0.53 4.63 -1.15
N GLY A 42 -0.69 5.38 -2.24
CA GLY A 42 0.30 6.38 -2.67
C GLY A 42 -0.30 7.66 -3.23
N LEU A 43 0.44 8.75 -3.09
CA LEU A 43 0.18 10.05 -3.72
C LEU A 43 1.44 10.51 -4.46
N TYR A 44 1.26 10.88 -5.72
CA TYR A 44 2.34 11.30 -6.60
C TYR A 44 1.96 12.60 -7.30
N ILE A 45 2.76 13.63 -7.11
CA ILE A 45 2.54 14.95 -7.68
C ILE A 45 3.66 15.22 -8.66
N ALA A 46 3.37 15.14 -9.96
CA ALA A 46 4.37 15.39 -11.00
C ALA A 46 5.01 16.77 -10.83
N SER A 47 6.30 16.86 -11.10
CA SER A 47 7.09 18.09 -10.93
C SER A 47 6.61 19.23 -11.84
N ASP A 48 6.02 18.90 -12.99
CA ASP A 48 5.45 19.79 -13.98
C ASP A 48 3.94 19.98 -13.84
N ASN A 49 3.30 19.45 -12.79
CA ASN A 49 1.87 19.62 -12.57
C ASN A 49 1.55 21.09 -12.21
N THR A 50 1.10 21.85 -13.22
CA THR A 50 0.73 23.27 -13.08
C THR A 50 -0.62 23.49 -12.42
N ASP A 51 -1.43 22.44 -12.22
CA ASP A 51 -2.76 22.51 -11.61
C ASP A 51 -2.70 22.54 -10.07
N VAL A 52 -1.51 22.40 -9.48
CA VAL A 52 -1.27 22.46 -8.03
C VAL A 52 -0.26 23.55 -7.66
N GLU A 53 -0.26 23.94 -6.38
CA GLU A 53 0.70 24.91 -5.86
C GLU A 53 2.15 24.40 -6.00
N PRO A 54 3.13 25.27 -6.31
CA PRO A 54 4.53 24.88 -6.49
C PRO A 54 5.13 24.07 -5.34
N ARG A 55 4.71 24.34 -4.10
CA ARG A 55 5.21 23.63 -2.90
C ARG A 55 4.91 22.13 -2.86
N TRP A 56 3.93 21.66 -3.65
CA TRP A 56 3.54 20.24 -3.68
C TRP A 56 4.20 19.46 -4.82
N ARG A 57 4.77 20.15 -5.81
CA ARG A 57 5.28 19.54 -7.04
C ARG A 57 6.52 18.71 -6.76
N GLY A 58 6.60 17.53 -7.38
CA GLY A 58 7.72 16.59 -7.23
C GLY A 58 7.66 15.71 -5.97
N ILE A 59 6.62 15.84 -5.14
CA ILE A 59 6.43 14.98 -3.97
C ILE A 59 5.76 13.68 -4.40
N GLY A 60 6.39 12.56 -4.06
CA GLY A 60 5.85 11.21 -4.22
C GLY A 60 6.01 10.42 -2.92
N ILE A 61 4.91 9.91 -2.38
CA ILE A 61 4.88 9.18 -1.12
C ILE A 61 4.03 7.93 -1.30
N ARG A 62 4.55 6.78 -0.87
CA ARG A 62 3.81 5.52 -0.69
C ARG A 62 4.21 4.92 0.65
N ILE A 63 3.23 4.42 1.38
CA ILE A 63 3.45 3.65 2.62
C ILE A 63 2.76 2.31 2.39
N GLU A 64 3.50 1.21 2.58
CA GLU A 64 3.09 -0.12 2.18
C GLU A 64 3.34 -1.13 3.29
N ASP A 65 2.36 -1.97 3.55
CA ASP A 65 2.44 -3.08 4.51
C ASP A 65 1.98 -4.40 3.88
N ASP A 66 2.55 -5.50 4.38
CA ASP A 66 2.12 -6.86 4.05
C ASP A 66 1.18 -7.38 5.13
N VAL A 67 -0.01 -7.86 4.73
CA VAL A 67 -1.02 -8.34 5.66
C VAL A 67 -1.50 -9.74 5.32
N VAL A 68 -1.85 -10.52 6.35
CA VAL A 68 -2.51 -11.82 6.21
C VAL A 68 -3.88 -11.77 6.84
N VAL A 69 -4.90 -12.20 6.11
CA VAL A 69 -6.28 -12.28 6.60
C VAL A 69 -6.36 -13.33 7.71
N THR A 70 -7.01 -12.96 8.82
CA THR A 70 -7.28 -13.83 9.98
C THR A 70 -8.79 -14.04 10.13
N LYS A 71 -9.22 -14.88 11.08
CA LYS A 71 -10.65 -15.12 11.33
C LYS A 71 -11.37 -13.85 11.80
N GLU A 72 -10.68 -12.97 12.51
CA GLU A 72 -11.23 -11.76 13.13
C GLU A 72 -10.81 -10.46 12.42
N GLY A 73 -10.03 -10.52 11.34
CA GLY A 73 -9.52 -9.33 10.64
C GLY A 73 -8.29 -9.63 9.79
N CYS A 74 -7.19 -8.93 10.08
CA CYS A 74 -5.88 -9.21 9.47
C CYS A 74 -4.75 -9.04 10.49
N ARG A 75 -3.60 -9.65 10.20
CA ARG A 75 -2.34 -9.44 10.91
C ARG A 75 -1.38 -8.70 9.99
N ASN A 76 -0.79 -7.60 10.48
CA ASN A 76 0.30 -6.90 9.80
C ASN A 76 1.62 -7.65 10.04
N LEU A 77 2.34 -8.00 8.97
CA LEU A 77 3.64 -8.68 9.05
C LEU A 77 4.82 -7.70 9.03
N THR A 78 4.60 -6.46 8.58
CA THR A 78 5.63 -5.43 8.37
C THR A 78 5.61 -4.34 9.43
N GLU A 79 4.87 -4.52 10.53
CA GLU A 79 4.78 -3.53 11.62
C GLU A 79 6.11 -3.24 12.35
N GLY A 80 7.16 -4.03 12.09
CA GLY A 80 8.48 -3.85 12.68
C GLY A 80 9.25 -2.62 12.19
N VAL A 81 8.82 -1.97 11.10
CA VAL A 81 9.39 -0.71 10.62
C VAL A 81 8.43 0.46 10.94
N PRO A 82 8.91 1.56 11.55
CA PRO A 82 8.05 2.68 11.89
C PRO A 82 7.55 3.41 10.64
N LYS A 83 6.32 3.90 10.70
CA LYS A 83 5.66 4.66 9.63
C LYS A 83 5.00 5.96 10.09
N THR A 84 5.05 6.26 11.39
CA THR A 84 4.60 7.56 11.89
C THR A 84 5.72 8.59 11.70
N ILE A 85 5.34 9.86 11.52
CA ILE A 85 6.32 10.95 11.35
C ILE A 85 7.29 10.98 12.54
N ALA A 86 6.75 10.95 13.77
CA ALA A 86 7.54 11.04 14.99
C ALA A 86 8.54 9.88 15.13
N ASP A 87 8.10 8.64 14.85
CA ASP A 87 8.97 7.47 14.99
C ASP A 87 10.07 7.44 13.91
N ILE A 88 9.75 7.89 12.68
CA ILE A 88 10.74 8.02 11.59
C ILE A 88 11.77 9.09 11.96
N GLU A 89 11.33 10.27 12.38
CA GLU A 89 12.22 11.38 12.76
C GLU A 89 13.11 11.00 13.95
N ALA A 90 12.57 10.28 14.94
CA ALA A 90 13.33 9.78 16.07
C ALA A 90 14.39 8.77 15.63
N LEU A 91 14.02 7.78 14.81
CA LEU A 91 14.95 6.75 14.32
C LEU A 91 16.10 7.34 13.48
N MET A 92 15.84 8.39 12.71
CA MET A 92 16.87 9.05 11.88
C MET A 92 17.81 9.96 12.67
N ALA A 93 17.43 10.35 13.89
CA ALA A 93 18.22 11.26 14.72
C ALA A 93 19.30 10.54 15.55
N ASP A 94 19.19 9.22 15.70
CA ASP A 94 20.16 8.33 16.37
C ASP A 94 21.41 8.06 15.50
#